data_AF-A0A934DBP0-F1
#
_entry.id   AF-A0A934DBP0-F1
#
_cell.length_a   1.000
_cell.length_b   1.000
_cell.length_c   1.000
_cell.angle_alpha   90.00
_cell.angle_beta   90.00
_cell.angle_gamma   90.00
#
_symmetry.space_group_name_H-M   'P 1'
#
loop_
_entity.id
_entity.type
_entity.pdbx_description
1 polymer ?
#
loop_
_entity_poly.entity_id
_entity_poly.type
_entity_poly.pdbx_seq_one_letter_code
_entity_poly.pdbx_strand_id
1 'polypeptide(L)' 'MSRLQELRDLVDSFEKDFVKFYDKGNKSAGTRVRKAMNELKRKAQEIRKEVQEIKAQAKTEEGSTPTP' A
#
# COMPACT_ATOMS: atom_id res chain seq x y z
N MET A 1 0.60 11.35 -8.75
CA MET A 1 0.24 11.13 -7.34
C MET A 1 1.34 10.29 -6.71
N SER A 2 1.95 10.73 -5.60
CA SER A 2 2.94 9.90 -4.90
C SER A 2 2.24 8.67 -4.32
N ARG A 3 2.82 7.47 -4.46
CA ARG A 3 2.27 6.22 -3.88
C ARG A 3 1.97 6.34 -2.39
N LEU A 4 2.73 7.17 -1.68
CA LEU A 4 2.52 7.47 -0.26
C LEU A 4 1.25 8.30 -0.02
N GLN A 5 0.93 9.24 -0.92
CA GLN A 5 -0.29 10.03 -0.85
C GLN A 5 -1.52 9.13 -0.98
N GLU A 6 -1.50 8.20 -1.93
CA GLU A 6 -2.62 7.26 -2.11
C GLU A 6 -2.87 6.39 -0.87
N LEU A 7 -1.82 5.93 -0.19
CA LEU A 7 -1.97 5.14 1.03
C LEU A 7 -2.56 5.99 2.17
N ARG A 8 -2.14 7.25 2.30
CA ARG A 8 -2.70 8.18 3.29
C ARG A 8 -4.17 8.48 3.02
N ASP A 9 -4.51 8.84 1.78
CA ASP A 9 -5.88 9.15 1.39
C ASP A 9 -6.79 7.93 1.62
N LEU A 10 -6.28 6.72 1.37
CA LEU A 10 -6.96 5.48 1.68
C LEU A 10 -7.25 5.42 3.19
N VAL A 11 -6.23 5.53 4.04
CA VAL A 11 -6.38 5.48 5.51
C VAL A 11 -7.35 6.52 6.05
N ASP A 12 -7.25 7.77 5.59
CA ASP A 12 -8.12 8.87 6.01
C ASP A 12 -9.59 8.62 5.63
N SER A 13 -9.83 7.97 4.48
CA SER A 13 -11.20 7.71 4.00
C SER A 13 -12.02 6.79 4.91
N PHE A 14 -11.38 5.90 5.68
CA PHE A 14 -12.06 4.93 6.55
C PHE A 14 -11.78 5.10 8.03
N GLU A 15 -11.04 6.11 8.46
CA GLU A 15 -10.86 6.47 9.88
C GLU A 15 -12.22 6.55 10.61
N LYS A 16 -13.23 7.16 9.97
CA LYS A 16 -14.60 7.25 10.52
C LYS A 16 -15.27 5.88 10.70
N ASP A 17 -14.99 4.92 9.82
CA ASP A 17 -15.50 3.55 9.94
C ASP A 17 -14.74 2.76 11.01
N PHE A 18 -13.44 3.02 11.21
CA PHE A 18 -12.68 2.51 12.35
C PHE A 18 -13.32 2.95 13.67
N VAL A 19 -13.54 4.25 13.86
CA VAL A 19 -14.19 4.76 15.08
C VAL A 19 -15.58 4.14 15.25
N LYS A 20 -16.41 4.11 14.21
CA LYS A 20 -17.76 3.49 14.30
C LYS A 20 -17.72 1.99 14.62
N PHE A 21 -16.71 1.26 14.15
CA PHE A 21 -16.60 -0.17 14.41
C PHE A 21 -16.07 -0.46 15.81
N TYR A 22 -14.94 0.14 16.19
CA TYR A 22 -14.28 -0.12 17.48
C TYR A 22 -15.02 0.51 18.67
N ASP A 23 -15.59 1.70 18.48
CA ASP A 23 -16.20 2.47 19.57
C ASP A 23 -17.70 2.18 19.71
N LYS A 24 -18.39 1.92 18.59
CA LYS A 24 -19.85 1.71 18.55
C LYS A 24 -20.28 0.29 18.18
N GLY A 25 -19.34 -0.62 17.90
CA GLY A 25 -19.66 -2.01 17.53
C GLY A 25 -20.45 -2.15 16.21
N ASN A 26 -20.39 -1.17 15.31
CA ASN A 26 -21.21 -1.18 14.09
C ASN A 26 -20.71 -2.23 13.09
N LYS A 27 -21.47 -3.32 12.95
CA LYS A 27 -21.15 -4.44 12.03
C LYS A 27 -20.95 -4.00 10.58
N SER A 28 -21.74 -3.03 10.08
CA SER A 28 -21.59 -2.53 8.71
C SER A 28 -20.30 -1.73 8.51
N ALA A 29 -19.88 -0.98 9.53
CA ALA A 29 -18.58 -0.30 9.53
C ALA A 29 -17.44 -1.32 9.55
N GLY A 30 -17.56 -2.41 10.31
CA GLY A 30 -16.59 -3.52 10.31
C GLY A 30 -16.36 -4.13 8.94
N THR A 31 -17.43 -4.35 8.15
CA THR A 31 -17.30 -4.84 6.77
C THR A 31 -16.54 -3.86 5.87
N ARG A 32 -16.76 -2.55 6.04
CA ARG A 32 -16.05 -1.51 5.29
C ARG A 32 -14.58 -1.42 5.68
N VAL A 33 -14.26 -1.40 6.97
CA VAL A 33 -12.89 -1.45 7.50
C VAL A 33 -12.14 -2.67 6.97
N ARG A 34 -12.77 -3.85 6.98
CA ARG A 34 -12.15 -5.07 6.46
C ARG A 34 -11.83 -4.96 4.96
N LYS A 35 -12.75 -4.45 4.14
CA LYS A 35 -12.52 -4.26 2.70
C LYS A 35 -11.40 -3.26 2.45
N ALA A 36 -11.42 -2.13 3.14
CA ALA A 36 -10.39 -1.10 3.14
C ALA A 36 -8.99 -1.65 3.48
N MET A 37 -8.88 -2.46 4.53
CA MET A 37 -7.61 -3.09 4.92
C MET A 37 -7.09 -4.09 3.88
N ASN A 38 -7.98 -4.84 3.23
CA ASN A 38 -7.58 -5.71 2.12
C ASN A 38 -7.03 -4.92 0.93
N GLU A 39 -7.66 -3.79 0.61
CA GLU A 39 -7.20 -2.90 -0.46
C GLU A 39 -5.85 -2.25 -0.12
N LEU A 40 -5.69 -1.78 1.12
CA LEU A 40 -4.41 -1.26 1.62
C LEU A 40 -3.29 -2.28 1.49
N LYS A 41 -3.55 -3.54 1.90
CA LYS A 41 -2.60 -4.64 1.76
C LYS A 41 -2.22 -4.85 0.29
N ARG A 42 -3.18 -4.79 -0.62
CA ARG A 42 -2.95 -4.99 -2.05
C ARG A 42 -2.08 -3.88 -2.64
N LYS A 43 -2.40 -2.62 -2.37
CA LYS A 43 -1.59 -1.45 -2.78
C LYS A 43 -0.18 -1.49 -2.20
N ALA A 44 -0.04 -1.85 -0.92
CA ALA A 44 1.26 -1.99 -0.28
C ALA A 44 2.13 -3.08 -0.95
N GLN A 45 1.52 -4.20 -1.36
CA GLN A 45 2.22 -5.26 -2.09
C GLN A 45 2.65 -4.81 -3.49
N GLU A 46 1.82 -4.05 -4.20
CA GLU A 46 2.16 -3.48 -5.51
C GLU A 46 3.35 -2.53 -5.41
N ILE A 47 3.33 -1.60 -4.44
CA ILE A 47 4.45 -0.68 -4.17
C ILE A 47 5.73 -1.47 -3.83
N ARG A 48 5.63 -2.51 -2.99
CA ARG A 48 6.79 -3.35 -2.66
C ARG A 48 7.37 -4.02 -3.90
N LYS A 49 6.53 -4.56 -4.77
CA LYS A 49 6.97 -5.19 -6.03
C LYS A 49 7.67 -4.19 -6.93
N GLU A 50 7.10 -3.01 -7.10
CA GLU A 50 7.71 -1.94 -7.90
C GLU A 50 9.07 -1.52 -7.36
N VAL A 51 9.20 -1.33 -6.04
CA VAL A 51 10.50 -1.03 -5.41
C VAL A 51 11.49 -2.17 -5.67
N GLN A 52 11.04 -3.42 -5.60
CA GLN A 52 11.89 -4.58 -5.87
C GLN A 52 12.29 -4.67 -7.35
N GLU A 53 11.39 -4.34 -8.28
CA GLU A 53 11.65 -4.29 -9.72
C GLU A 53 12.63 -3.16 -10.07
N ILE A 54 12.44 -1.96 -9.50
CA ILE A 54 13.37 -0.83 -9.68
C ILE A 54 14.75 -1.20 -9.16
N LYS A 55 14.84 -1.84 -7.98
CA LYS A 55 16.11 -2.33 -7.43
C LYS A 55 16.74 -3.39 -8.33
N ALA A 56 15.94 -4.30 -8.90
CA ALA A 56 16.44 -5.34 -9.80
C ALA A 56 16.93 -4.76 -11.14
N GLN A 57 16.23 -3.76 -11.69
CA GLN A 57 16.64 -3.05 -12.89
C GLN A 57 17.93 -2.26 -12.67
N ALA A 58 18.05 -1.52 -11.55
CA ALA A 58 19.28 -0.82 -11.17
C ALA A 58 20.48 -1.77 -11.03
N LYS A 59 20.26 -3.01 -10.55
CA LYS A 59 21.32 -4.02 -10.43
C LYS A 59 21.76 -4.60 -11.78
N THR A 60 20.96 -4.45 -12.83
CA THR A 60 21.29 -4.96 -14.18
C THR A 60 22.22 -4.01 -14.92
N GLU A 61 22.26 -2.72 -14.57
CA GLU A 61 23.15 -1.75 -15.22
C GLU A 61 24.58 -1.74 -14.64
N GLU A 62 24.78 -2.08 -13.36
CA GLU A 62 26.12 -2.13 -12.75
C GLU A 62 26.96 -3.36 -13.18
N GLY A 63 26.39 -4.30 -13.94
CA GLY A 63 27.08 -5.51 -14.44
C GLY A 63 27.78 -5.36 -15.80
N SER A 64 27.69 -4.20 -16.45
CA SER A 64 28.19 -3.97 -17.82
C SER A 64 29.38 -3.00 -17.88
N THR A 65 30.32 -3.08 -16.95
CA THR A 65 31.68 -2.56 -17.21
C THR A 65 32.51 -3.69 -17.85
N PRO A 66 32.66 -3.74 -19.19
CA PRO A 66 33.67 -4.59 -19.79
C PRO A 66 35.02 -4.05 -19.33
N THR A 67 35.70 -4.81 -18.47
CA THR A 67 37.06 -4.50 -18.07
C THR A 67 37.99 -5.04 -19.18
N PRO A 68 38.97 -4.24 -19.66
CA PRO A 68 39.76 -4.52 -20.86
C PRO A 68 40.62 -5.78 -20.79
#